data_AF-A0A0F9S455-F1
#
_entry.id   AF-A0A0F9S455-F1
#
_cell.length_a   1.000
_cell.length_b   1.000
_cell.length_c   1.000
_cell.angle_alpha   90.00
_cell.angle_beta   90.00
_cell.angle_gamma   90.00
#
_symmetry.space_group_name_H-M   'P 1'
#
loop_
_entity.id
_entity.type
_entity.pdbx_description
1 polymer ?
#
loop_
_entity_poly.entity_id
_entity_poly.type
_entity_poly.pdbx_seq_one_letter_code
_entity_poly.pdbx_strand_id
1 'polypeptide(L)'
;MGNDLRHKGLLLDEADFALPQNCYMTTLIRAVEDYCEAEFSNEFDDPSLEIFGVVSEGFDDTSVCPFDSSKAVWIKPGTGFRDIFLGMASELDIPEPLAAEAIDTGRTDGIETHLKNRTMTHFAHQDYHDAQRLMRYMPELGSIGLPGVRGADKFSTHGNDMVVDYRINNYGPGRRILVEIAFNWGQ
;
A
#
# COMPACT_ATOMS: atom_id res chain seq x y z
N MET A 1 10.97 20.58 -15.11
CA MET A 1 9.79 20.91 -14.29
C MET A 1 9.05 19.59 -14.13
N GLY A 2 8.95 19.07 -12.91
CA GLY A 2 8.31 17.77 -12.65
C GLY A 2 6.80 17.95 -12.51
N ASN A 3 6.02 17.01 -13.04
CA ASN A 3 4.58 16.96 -12.79
C ASN A 3 4.31 16.83 -11.29
N ASP A 4 3.31 17.52 -10.76
CA ASP A 4 2.87 17.31 -9.37
C ASP A 4 2.06 16.01 -9.26
N LEU A 5 2.78 14.90 -9.11
CA LEU A 5 2.23 13.56 -8.93
C LEU A 5 2.07 13.25 -7.44
N ARG A 6 0.86 12.83 -7.05
CA ARG A 6 0.56 12.37 -5.69
C ARG A 6 0.27 10.88 -5.72
N HIS A 7 1.24 10.06 -5.31
CA HIS A 7 1.14 8.60 -5.38
C HIS A 7 0.28 8.04 -4.26
N LYS A 8 -0.51 7.01 -4.56
CA LYS A 8 -1.35 6.28 -3.60
C LYS A 8 -1.26 4.79 -3.90
N GLY A 9 -0.90 4.02 -2.88
CA GLY A 9 -1.05 2.58 -2.91
C GLY A 9 -2.43 2.23 -2.36
N LEU A 10 -3.24 1.51 -3.10
CA LEU A 10 -4.50 0.97 -2.59
C LEU A 10 -4.29 -0.51 -2.32
N LEU A 11 -4.40 -0.87 -1.05
CA LEU A 11 -4.51 -2.26 -0.64
C LEU A 11 -5.95 -2.69 -0.84
N LEU A 12 -6.14 -3.71 -1.69
CA LEU A 12 -7.41 -4.29 -2.09
C LEU A 12 -7.36 -5.80 -1.87
N ASP A 13 -8.47 -6.50 -2.03
CA ASP A 13 -8.54 -7.95 -1.93
C ASP A 13 -9.13 -8.55 -3.21
N GLU A 14 -8.61 -9.68 -3.66
CA GLU A 14 -9.14 -10.40 -4.84
C GLU A 14 -10.63 -10.74 -4.67
N ALA A 15 -11.08 -10.97 -3.43
CA ALA A 15 -12.49 -11.23 -3.14
C ALA A 15 -13.43 -10.07 -3.47
N ASP A 16 -12.92 -8.83 -3.55
CA ASP A 16 -13.72 -7.64 -3.82
C ASP A 16 -14.15 -7.56 -5.31
N PHE A 17 -13.48 -8.29 -6.21
CA PHE A 17 -13.69 -8.22 -7.66
C PHE A 17 -14.61 -9.32 -8.22
N ALA A 18 -15.15 -10.20 -7.37
CA ALA A 18 -16.04 -11.30 -7.77
C ALA A 18 -15.53 -12.13 -8.97
N LEU A 19 -14.21 -12.32 -9.06
CA LEU A 19 -13.57 -12.98 -10.19
C LEU A 19 -13.78 -14.52 -10.17
N PRO A 20 -13.71 -15.19 -11.33
CA PRO A 20 -13.73 -16.65 -11.38
C PRO A 20 -12.59 -17.26 -10.57
N GLN A 21 -12.86 -18.41 -9.93
CA GLN A 21 -11.91 -19.10 -9.06
C GLN A 21 -10.58 -19.47 -9.75
N ASN A 22 -10.61 -19.69 -11.08
CA ASN A 22 -9.42 -19.86 -11.91
C ASN A 22 -9.33 -18.67 -12.88
N CYS A 23 -8.81 -17.55 -12.39
CA CYS A 23 -8.49 -16.40 -13.23
C CYS A 23 -6.97 -16.24 -13.37
N TYR A 24 -6.56 -15.60 -14.46
CA TYR A 24 -5.15 -15.26 -14.68
C TYR A 24 -4.88 -13.86 -14.13
N MET A 25 -3.63 -13.56 -13.81
CA MET A 25 -3.19 -12.24 -13.36
C MET A 25 -3.67 -11.11 -14.29
N THR A 26 -3.69 -11.34 -15.62
CA THR A 26 -4.21 -10.37 -16.60
C THR A 26 -5.69 -10.04 -16.44
N THR A 27 -6.50 -10.97 -15.94
CA THR A 27 -7.92 -10.74 -15.65
C THR A 27 -8.07 -9.93 -14.37
N LEU A 28 -7.25 -10.23 -13.36
CA LEU A 28 -7.22 -9.47 -12.11
C LEU A 28 -6.80 -8.02 -12.35
N ILE A 29 -5.72 -7.80 -13.10
CA ILE A 29 -5.22 -6.47 -13.47
C ILE A 29 -6.33 -5.63 -14.10
N ARG A 30 -7.02 -6.17 -15.11
CA ARG A 30 -8.12 -5.45 -15.78
C ARG A 30 -9.25 -5.08 -14.81
N ALA A 31 -9.64 -6.00 -13.94
CA ALA A 31 -10.70 -5.71 -12.97
C ALA A 31 -10.29 -4.63 -11.95
N VAL A 32 -9.02 -4.63 -11.54
CA VAL A 32 -8.45 -3.60 -10.65
C VAL A 32 -8.33 -2.25 -11.35
N GLU A 33 -7.88 -2.23 -12.60
CA GLU A 33 -7.80 -1.02 -13.44
C GLU A 33 -9.18 -0.42 -13.68
N ASP A 34 -10.15 -1.23 -14.12
CA ASP A 34 -11.55 -0.82 -14.33
C ASP A 34 -12.17 -0.23 -13.04
N TYR A 35 -11.87 -0.84 -11.88
CA TYR A 35 -12.30 -0.31 -10.58
C TYR A 35 -11.67 1.03 -10.26
N CYS A 36 -10.35 1.18 -10.46
CA CYS A 36 -9.66 2.44 -10.18
C CYS A 36 -10.18 3.57 -11.07
N GLU A 37 -10.42 3.29 -12.35
CA GLU A 37 -11.01 4.25 -13.28
C GLU A 37 -12.43 4.63 -12.84
N ALA A 38 -13.27 3.65 -12.48
CA ALA A 38 -14.64 3.91 -12.03
C ALA A 38 -14.72 4.72 -10.73
N GLU A 39 -13.80 4.46 -9.78
CA GLU A 39 -13.84 5.07 -8.44
C GLU A 39 -13.13 6.44 -8.40
N PHE A 40 -12.05 6.61 -9.17
CA PHE A 40 -11.16 7.77 -9.03
C PHE A 40 -11.02 8.63 -10.28
N SER A 41 -11.40 8.14 -11.46
CA SER A 41 -11.46 9.00 -12.64
C SER A 41 -12.61 10.00 -12.49
N ASN A 42 -12.42 11.21 -13.00
CA ASN A 42 -13.44 12.24 -12.99
C ASN A 42 -13.71 12.73 -14.42
N GLU A 43 -14.90 13.29 -14.65
CA GLU A 43 -15.29 13.77 -15.99
C GLU A 43 -14.45 14.96 -16.50
N PHE A 44 -13.62 15.56 -15.64
CA PHE A 44 -12.92 16.81 -15.91
C PHE A 44 -11.41 16.61 -16.15
N ASP A 45 -10.90 15.38 -16.11
CA ASP A 45 -9.49 14.97 -16.26
C ASP A 45 -8.48 15.67 -15.33
N ASP A 46 -8.93 16.47 -14.34
CA ASP A 46 -8.07 17.19 -13.39
C ASP A 46 -8.47 16.84 -11.93
N PRO A 47 -7.59 16.19 -11.15
CA PRO A 47 -6.30 15.63 -11.57
C PRO A 47 -6.51 14.42 -12.48
N SER A 48 -5.58 14.18 -13.41
CA SER A 48 -5.63 12.98 -14.24
C SER A 48 -5.15 11.78 -13.42
N LEU A 49 -5.91 10.68 -13.49
CA LEU A 49 -5.54 9.42 -12.86
C LEU A 49 -4.46 8.70 -13.70
N GLU A 50 -3.36 8.32 -13.07
CA GLU A 50 -2.33 7.46 -13.66
C GLU A 50 -2.23 6.15 -12.86
N ILE A 51 -2.24 5.00 -13.53
CA ILE A 51 -2.05 3.68 -12.90
C ILE A 51 -0.65 3.18 -13.23
N PHE A 52 0.16 2.93 -12.20
CA PHE A 52 1.57 2.55 -12.32
C PHE A 52 1.80 1.06 -12.30
N GLY A 53 0.93 0.30 -11.64
CA GLY A 53 1.07 -1.14 -11.58
C GLY A 53 0.12 -1.80 -10.60
N VAL A 54 0.07 -3.13 -10.70
CA VAL A 54 -0.71 -4.00 -9.84
C VAL A 54 0.15 -5.19 -9.48
N VAL A 55 0.20 -5.51 -8.19
CA VAL A 55 0.85 -6.70 -7.67
C VAL A 55 -0.11 -7.44 -6.74
N SER A 56 -0.18 -8.76 -6.90
CA SER A 56 -0.97 -9.61 -6.02
C SER A 56 -0.05 -10.45 -5.16
N GLU A 57 -0.48 -10.72 -3.94
CA GLU A 57 0.13 -11.73 -3.07
C GLU A 57 -0.11 -13.15 -3.59
N GLY A 58 -1.25 -13.41 -4.25
CA GLY A 58 -1.66 -14.73 -4.73
C GLY A 58 -1.00 -15.14 -6.06
N PHE A 59 -0.34 -14.20 -6.74
CA PHE A 59 0.33 -14.42 -8.02
C PHE A 59 1.80 -14.02 -7.94
N ASP A 60 2.70 -14.88 -8.41
CA ASP A 60 4.15 -14.60 -8.51
C ASP A 60 4.52 -13.63 -9.65
N ASP A 61 3.59 -12.74 -10.04
CA ASP A 61 3.75 -11.83 -11.16
C ASP A 61 3.41 -10.39 -10.77
N THR A 62 4.09 -9.42 -11.39
CA THR A 62 3.94 -7.99 -11.12
C THR A 62 3.67 -7.27 -12.43
N SER A 63 2.53 -6.60 -12.51
CA SER A 63 2.23 -5.70 -13.63
C SER A 63 2.77 -4.32 -13.32
N VAL A 64 3.60 -3.81 -14.23
CA VAL A 64 4.12 -2.44 -14.16
C VAL A 64 3.79 -1.74 -15.46
N CYS A 65 3.30 -0.51 -15.40
CA CYS A 65 3.15 0.34 -16.56
C CYS A 65 4.54 0.61 -17.16
N PRO A 66 4.84 0.10 -18.36
CA PRO A 66 6.19 0.16 -18.92
C PRO A 66 6.63 1.58 -19.27
N PHE A 67 5.68 2.48 -19.52
CA PHE A 67 5.95 3.86 -19.93
C PHE A 67 6.34 4.77 -18.76
N ASP A 68 5.88 4.46 -17.55
CA ASP A 68 6.03 5.33 -16.38
C ASP A 68 6.64 4.63 -15.15
N SER A 69 7.18 3.42 -15.32
CA SER A 69 7.82 2.63 -14.27
C SER A 69 8.93 3.36 -13.48
N SER A 70 9.57 4.37 -14.06
CA SER A 70 10.61 5.17 -13.37
C SER A 70 10.06 6.18 -12.36
N LYS A 71 8.77 6.53 -12.47
CA LYS A 71 8.07 7.43 -11.55
C LYS A 71 7.37 6.68 -10.42
N ALA A 72 7.16 5.37 -10.55
CA ALA A 72 6.54 4.54 -9.51
C ALA A 72 7.34 4.57 -8.20
N VAL A 73 6.64 4.71 -7.09
CA VAL A 73 7.20 4.77 -5.73
C VAL A 73 7.44 3.35 -5.21
N TRP A 74 6.43 2.47 -5.31
CA TRP A 74 6.45 1.14 -4.70
C TRP A 74 6.52 0.02 -5.73
N ILE A 75 5.64 0.01 -6.73
CA ILE A 75 5.53 -1.10 -7.68
C ILE A 75 6.54 -0.90 -8.81
N LYS A 76 7.71 -1.50 -8.65
CA LYS A 76 8.82 -1.45 -9.61
C LYS A 76 9.03 -2.80 -10.30
N PRO A 77 9.62 -2.82 -11.51
CA PRO A 77 9.90 -4.07 -12.22
C PRO A 77 10.71 -5.05 -11.35
N GLY A 78 10.22 -6.29 -11.24
CA GLY A 78 10.89 -7.35 -10.48
C GLY A 78 10.69 -7.30 -8.96
N THR A 79 9.75 -6.49 -8.46
CA THR A 79 9.45 -6.36 -7.02
C THR A 79 8.10 -7.03 -6.73
N GLY A 80 8.10 -8.08 -5.92
CA GLY A 80 6.86 -8.78 -5.54
C GLY A 80 6.11 -8.09 -4.40
N PHE A 81 4.88 -8.54 -4.14
CA PHE A 81 4.04 -8.03 -3.05
C PHE A 81 4.80 -8.02 -1.71
N ARG A 82 5.42 -9.15 -1.38
CA ARG A 82 6.21 -9.31 -0.15
C ARG A 82 7.35 -8.30 -0.06
N ASP A 83 8.12 -8.13 -1.13
CA ASP A 83 9.29 -7.25 -1.16
C ASP A 83 8.91 -5.80 -0.84
N ILE A 84 7.77 -5.35 -1.36
CA ILE A 84 7.25 -4.00 -1.14
C ILE A 84 6.97 -3.76 0.35
N PHE A 85 6.23 -4.66 1.01
CA PHE A 85 5.89 -4.49 2.42
C PHE A 85 7.07 -4.71 3.37
N LEU A 86 8.05 -5.55 2.99
CA LEU A 86 9.32 -5.63 3.71
C LEU A 86 10.13 -4.33 3.59
N GLY A 87 10.14 -3.70 2.41
CA GLY A 87 10.74 -2.39 2.19
C GLY A 87 10.09 -1.30 3.07
N MET A 88 8.76 -1.22 3.07
CA MET A 88 8.03 -0.28 3.94
C MET A 88 8.28 -0.53 5.43
N ALA A 89 8.37 -1.80 5.84
CA ALA A 89 8.70 -2.15 7.21
C ALA A 89 10.11 -1.67 7.59
N SER A 90 11.07 -1.80 6.68
CA SER A 90 12.44 -1.33 6.88
C SER A 90 12.51 0.20 7.08
N GLU A 91 11.73 0.98 6.31
CA GLU A 91 11.64 2.44 6.49
C GLU A 91 11.09 2.88 7.85
N LEU A 92 10.33 1.98 8.51
CA LEU A 92 9.81 2.17 9.86
C LEU A 92 10.71 1.53 10.94
N ASP A 93 11.91 1.10 10.56
CA ASP A 93 12.83 0.23 11.31
C ASP A 93 12.13 -0.90 12.07
N ILE A 94 11.19 -1.56 11.41
CA ILE A 94 10.59 -2.83 11.86
C ILE A 94 11.52 -3.96 11.40
N PRO A 95 11.96 -4.85 12.32
CA PRO A 95 12.77 -6.01 11.97
C PRO A 95 12.10 -6.88 10.93
N GLU A 96 12.86 -7.27 9.90
CA GLU A 96 12.38 -8.12 8.81
C GLU A 96 11.67 -9.39 9.30
N PRO A 97 12.13 -10.13 10.34
CA PRO A 97 11.40 -11.31 10.81
C PRO A 97 9.98 -11.01 11.31
N LEU A 98 9.77 -9.86 11.95
CA LEU A 98 8.45 -9.45 12.42
C LEU A 98 7.55 -9.01 11.27
N ALA A 99 8.13 -8.29 10.30
CA ALA A 99 7.43 -7.89 9.09
C ALA A 99 7.00 -9.10 8.25
N ALA A 100 7.91 -10.06 8.07
CA ALA A 100 7.67 -11.32 7.39
C ALA A 100 6.51 -12.09 8.05
N GLU A 101 6.54 -12.26 9.38
CA GLU A 101 5.46 -12.94 10.11
C GLU A 101 4.12 -12.25 9.93
N ALA A 102 4.07 -10.91 10.00
CA ALA A 102 2.85 -10.15 9.81
C ALA A 102 2.30 -10.27 8.39
N ILE A 103 3.18 -10.23 7.37
CA ILE A 103 2.79 -10.48 5.99
C ILE A 103 2.21 -11.89 5.89
N ASP A 104 2.90 -12.92 6.37
CA ASP A 104 2.47 -14.32 6.18
C ASP A 104 1.20 -14.69 6.95
N THR A 105 0.96 -14.07 8.10
CA THR A 105 -0.08 -14.51 9.04
C THR A 105 -1.16 -13.47 9.32
N GLY A 106 -0.93 -12.21 8.94
CA GLY A 106 -1.75 -11.06 9.34
C GLY A 106 -1.61 -10.66 10.81
N ARG A 107 -0.76 -11.34 11.60
CA ARG A 107 -0.58 -11.06 13.04
C ARG A 107 0.44 -9.98 13.28
N THR A 108 0.09 -8.97 14.08
CA THR A 108 0.90 -7.76 14.26
C THR A 108 1.38 -7.52 15.68
N ASP A 109 1.07 -8.40 16.63
CA ASP A 109 1.41 -8.23 18.06
C ASP A 109 2.90 -7.91 18.30
N GLY A 110 3.77 -8.60 17.56
CA GLY A 110 5.22 -8.39 17.61
C GLY A 110 5.64 -7.01 17.09
N ILE A 111 5.03 -6.56 15.99
CA ILE A 111 5.29 -5.23 15.42
C ILE A 111 4.75 -4.14 16.34
N GLU A 112 3.54 -4.29 16.89
CA GLU A 112 2.95 -3.34 17.83
C GLU A 112 3.82 -3.17 19.08
N THR A 113 4.29 -4.28 19.65
CA THR A 113 5.19 -4.27 20.79
C THR A 113 6.51 -3.56 20.45
N HIS A 114 7.08 -3.84 19.29
CA HIS A 114 8.30 -3.19 18.80
C HIS A 114 8.13 -1.68 18.63
N LEU A 115 7.08 -1.24 17.92
CA LEU A 115 6.79 0.18 17.69
C LEU A 115 6.50 0.92 18.99
N LYS A 116 5.80 0.30 19.95
CA LYS A 116 5.56 0.87 21.27
C LYS A 116 6.85 1.09 22.05
N ASN A 117 7.72 0.08 22.10
CA ASN A 117 9.00 0.19 22.80
C ASN A 117 9.87 1.30 22.19
N ARG A 118 9.94 1.37 20.86
CA ARG A 118 10.68 2.42 20.15
C ARG A 118 10.10 3.81 20.41
N THR A 119 8.78 3.95 20.35
CA THR A 119 8.10 5.20 20.67
C THR A 119 8.46 5.69 22.07
N MET A 120 8.48 4.79 23.07
CA MET A 120 8.91 5.11 24.43
C MET A 120 10.39 5.52 24.49
N THR A 121 11.26 4.87 23.71
CA THR A 121 12.66 5.27 23.59
C THR A 121 12.80 6.69 23.01
N HIS A 122 12.06 7.04 21.96
CA HIS A 122 12.09 8.41 21.41
C HIS A 122 11.58 9.44 22.43
N PHE A 123 10.51 9.15 23.17
CA PHE A 123 10.05 10.00 24.27
C PHE A 123 11.11 10.21 25.35
N ALA A 124 11.84 9.16 25.74
CA ALA A 124 12.91 9.26 26.72
C ALA A 124 14.07 10.17 26.24
N HIS A 125 14.30 10.24 24.94
CA HIS A 125 15.31 11.10 24.32
C HIS A 125 14.78 12.49 23.89
N GLN A 126 13.53 12.83 24.24
CA GLN A 126 12.86 14.08 23.83
C GLN A 126 12.72 14.24 22.31
N ASP A 127 12.79 13.15 21.56
CA ASP A 127 12.58 13.11 20.12
C ASP A 127 11.09 12.92 19.80
N TYR A 128 10.33 13.98 20.02
CA TYR A 128 8.87 13.93 19.86
C TYR A 128 8.42 13.78 18.41
N HIS A 129 9.26 14.20 17.44
CA HIS A 129 8.93 14.11 16.03
C HIS A 129 8.83 12.64 15.59
N ASP A 130 9.86 11.85 15.86
CA ASP A 130 9.89 10.46 15.44
C ASP A 130 8.94 9.59 16.29
N ALA A 131 8.77 9.91 17.58
CA ALA A 131 7.72 9.30 18.39
C ALA A 131 6.33 9.49 17.75
N GLN A 132 5.98 10.72 17.33
CA GLN A 132 4.72 10.98 16.65
C GLN A 132 4.63 10.27 15.30
N ARG A 133 5.73 10.19 14.54
CA ARG A 133 5.76 9.45 13.27
C ARG A 133 5.37 7.99 13.46
N LEU A 134 5.99 7.29 14.42
CA LEU A 134 5.71 5.88 14.72
C LEU A 134 4.28 5.67 15.25
N MET A 135 3.82 6.56 16.13
CA MET A 135 2.46 6.48 16.69
C MET A 135 1.36 6.55 15.65
N ARG A 136 1.60 7.20 14.51
CA ARG A 136 0.61 7.32 13.44
C ARG A 136 0.29 5.99 12.74
N TYR A 137 1.18 4.99 12.82
CA TYR A 137 0.98 3.69 12.16
C TYR A 137 0.40 2.60 13.07
N MET A 138 0.35 2.83 14.39
CA MET A 138 -0.15 1.83 15.35
C MET A 138 -1.66 1.59 15.32
N PRO A 139 -2.55 2.61 15.21
CA PRO A 139 -3.99 2.42 15.46
C PRO A 139 -4.68 1.40 14.56
N GLU A 140 -4.21 1.23 13.33
CA GLU A 140 -4.86 0.40 12.31
C GLU A 140 -4.05 -0.85 11.98
N LEU A 141 -2.90 -1.03 12.61
CA LEU A 141 -1.97 -2.12 12.30
C LEU A 141 -2.62 -3.48 12.53
N GLY A 142 -3.31 -3.68 13.66
CA GLY A 142 -4.01 -4.93 13.97
C GLY A 142 -5.21 -5.23 13.09
N SER A 143 -5.89 -4.22 12.55
CA SER A 143 -7.00 -4.44 11.60
C SER A 143 -6.54 -4.68 10.18
N ILE A 144 -5.45 -4.03 9.76
CA ILE A 144 -4.94 -4.11 8.39
C ILE A 144 -4.05 -5.36 8.21
N GLY A 145 -3.20 -5.65 9.19
CA GLY A 145 -2.29 -6.80 9.16
C GLY A 145 -1.04 -6.58 8.30
N LEU A 146 -0.74 -5.34 7.89
CA LEU A 146 0.44 -5.01 7.08
C LEU A 146 1.16 -3.75 7.59
N PRO A 147 2.51 -3.76 7.64
CA PRO A 147 3.28 -2.60 8.06
C PRO A 147 3.20 -1.48 7.02
N GLY A 148 3.19 -0.22 7.49
CA GLY A 148 3.23 0.96 6.61
C GLY A 148 1.90 1.34 5.96
N VAL A 149 0.87 0.52 6.08
CA VAL A 149 -0.47 0.79 5.55
C VAL A 149 -1.30 1.60 6.53
N ARG A 150 -2.16 2.48 6.01
CA ARG A 150 -3.05 3.37 6.76
C ARG A 150 -4.50 3.06 6.46
N GLY A 151 -5.43 3.51 7.28
CA GLY A 151 -6.86 3.38 7.02
C GLY A 151 -7.30 4.23 5.82
N ALA A 152 -8.39 3.79 5.17
CA ALA A 152 -9.01 4.51 4.07
C ALA A 152 -9.35 5.97 4.41
N ASP A 153 -9.65 6.29 5.67
CA ASP A 153 -9.98 7.64 6.13
C ASP A 153 -8.82 8.64 5.98
N LYS A 154 -7.59 8.15 5.76
CA LYS A 154 -6.40 8.97 5.48
C LYS A 154 -6.23 9.31 4.01
N PHE A 155 -7.00 8.69 3.13
CA PHE A 155 -6.88 8.90 1.70
C PHE A 155 -7.18 10.36 1.31
N SER A 156 -6.33 10.91 0.44
CA SER A 156 -6.50 12.24 -0.12
C SER A 156 -5.77 12.33 -1.45
N THR A 157 -6.43 12.87 -2.46
CA THR A 157 -5.86 13.05 -3.80
C THR A 157 -4.72 14.08 -3.85
N HIS A 158 -4.63 14.97 -2.85
CA HIS A 158 -3.57 16.00 -2.73
C HIS A 158 -2.54 15.67 -1.64
N GLY A 159 -2.79 14.61 -0.85
CA GLY A 159 -1.97 14.26 0.30
C GLY A 159 -0.61 13.65 -0.07
N ASN A 160 0.23 13.46 0.94
CA ASN A 160 1.51 12.78 0.83
C ASN A 160 1.35 11.35 0.28
N ASP A 161 2.43 10.82 -0.29
CA ASP A 161 2.48 9.43 -0.74
C ASP A 161 2.22 8.49 0.44
N MET A 162 1.27 7.58 0.24
CA MET A 162 0.88 6.62 1.27
C MET A 162 0.21 5.41 0.65
N VAL A 163 0.26 4.30 1.39
CA VAL A 163 -0.56 3.12 1.12
C VAL A 163 -1.71 3.09 2.09
N VAL A 164 -2.92 2.90 1.58
CA VAL A 164 -4.16 2.87 2.34
C VAL A 164 -4.90 1.55 2.15
N ASP A 165 -5.52 1.06 3.21
CA ASP A 165 -6.40 -0.10 3.20
C ASP A 165 -7.77 0.30 2.65
N TYR A 166 -8.02 -0.09 1.40
CA TYR A 166 -9.28 0.12 0.69
C TYR A 166 -10.11 -1.16 0.58
N ARG A 167 -9.70 -2.24 1.24
CA ARG A 167 -10.46 -3.49 1.28
C ARG A 167 -11.80 -3.26 1.96
N ILE A 168 -12.86 -3.84 1.39
CA ILE A 168 -14.18 -3.81 2.02
C ILE A 168 -14.16 -4.63 3.32
N ASN A 169 -13.49 -5.78 3.27
CA ASN A 169 -13.26 -6.64 4.43
C ASN A 169 -11.81 -7.17 4.42
N ASN A 170 -11.26 -7.43 5.60
CA ASN A 170 -10.00 -8.16 5.70
C ASN A 170 -10.26 -9.68 5.63
N TYR A 171 -9.97 -10.30 4.48
CA TYR A 171 -10.11 -11.74 4.27
C TYR A 171 -8.85 -12.54 4.66
N GLY A 172 -7.84 -11.87 5.23
CA GLY A 172 -6.57 -12.46 5.63
C GLY A 172 -5.52 -12.49 4.52
N PRO A 173 -4.37 -13.16 4.75
CA PRO A 173 -3.29 -13.29 3.79
C PRO A 173 -3.64 -14.17 2.57
N GLY A 174 -2.84 -14.03 1.52
CA GLY A 174 -2.83 -14.86 0.30
C GLY A 174 -3.66 -14.32 -0.86
N ARG A 175 -4.39 -13.21 -0.67
CA ARG A 175 -5.32 -12.63 -1.66
C ARG A 175 -5.26 -11.11 -1.75
N ARG A 176 -4.30 -10.52 -1.05
CA ARG A 176 -4.16 -9.07 -1.00
C ARG A 176 -3.53 -8.58 -2.29
N ILE A 177 -4.00 -7.42 -2.73
CA ILE A 177 -3.54 -6.76 -3.94
C ILE A 177 -3.05 -5.38 -3.54
N LEU A 178 -1.93 -4.95 -4.09
CA LEU A 178 -1.53 -3.56 -4.07
C LEU A 178 -1.60 -3.02 -5.49
N VAL A 179 -2.38 -1.97 -5.69
CA VAL A 179 -2.34 -1.15 -6.90
C VAL A 179 -1.69 0.18 -6.56
N GLU A 180 -0.77 0.63 -7.40
CA GLU A 180 -0.20 1.97 -7.30
C GLU A 180 -0.85 2.86 -8.35
N ILE A 181 -1.45 3.94 -7.88
CA ILE A 181 -2.01 5.01 -8.69
C ILE A 181 -1.33 6.34 -8.33
N ALA A 182 -1.42 7.33 -9.20
CA ALA A 182 -1.15 8.71 -8.82
C ALA A 182 -2.17 9.67 -9.42
N PHE A 183 -2.34 10.79 -8.74
CA PHE A 183 -3.10 11.93 -9.23
C PHE A 183 -2.12 12.97 -9.75
N ASN A 184 -2.19 13.24 -11.05
CA ASN A 184 -1.37 14.25 -11.71
C ASN A 184 -2.14 15.57 -11.74
N TRP A 185 -1.65 16.54 -10.98
CA TRP A 185 -2.25 17.88 -10.86
C TRP A 185 -1.71 18.89 -11.89
N GLY A 186 -0.94 18.41 -12.88
CA GLY A 186 -0.30 19.26 -13.88
C GLY A 186 0.97 19.95 -13.38
N GLN A 187 1.25 21.12 -13.96
CA GLN A 187 2.35 22.03 -13.60
C GLN A 187 1.83 23.29 -12.91
#